data_AF-A0A353EA27-F1
#
_entry.id   AF-A0A353EA27-F1
#
_cell.length_a   1.000
_cell.length_b   1.000
_cell.length_c   1.000
_cell.angle_alpha   90.00
_cell.angle_beta   90.00
_cell.angle_gamma   90.00
#
_symmetry.space_group_name_H-M   'P 1'
#
loop_
_entity.id
_entity.type
_entity.pdbx_description
1 polymer ?
#
loop_
_entity_poly.entity_id
_entity_poly.type
_entity_poly.pdbx_seq_one_letter_code
_entity_poly.pdbx_strand_id
1 'polypeptide(L)'
;DHHNLRDKFKVLRSAEFEPYGKPYPGVYIHACDDLGVSPLNAMAFEDSFNGVLAARAAQMQVIAGPEEAQQDRADFVIAHGKYKSLNEFLATLD
;
A
#
# COMPACT_ATOMS: atom_id res chain seq x y z
N ASP A 1 12.90 -17.53 -2.88
CA ASP A 1 11.55 -17.05 -3.23
C ASP A 1 11.37 -17.10 -4.75
N HIS A 2 10.14 -17.30 -5.26
CA HIS A 2 9.89 -17.59 -6.68
C HIS A 2 10.39 -16.51 -7.66
N HIS A 3 10.55 -15.27 -7.19
CA HIS A 3 10.94 -14.12 -8.00
C HIS A 3 12.28 -13.47 -7.62
N ASN A 4 13.03 -14.02 -6.65
CA ASN A 4 14.32 -13.49 -6.17
C ASN A 4 14.27 -12.00 -5.76
N LEU A 5 13.21 -11.59 -5.06
CA LEU A 5 13.01 -10.21 -4.61
C LEU A 5 13.29 -10.02 -3.12
N ARG A 6 13.53 -11.10 -2.37
CA ARG A 6 13.72 -11.06 -0.91
C ARG A 6 14.69 -9.99 -0.42
N ASP A 7 15.81 -9.79 -1.11
CA ASP A 7 16.87 -8.86 -0.72
C ASP A 7 16.52 -7.39 -1.00
N LYS A 8 15.42 -7.11 -1.70
CA LYS A 8 14.90 -5.77 -1.94
C LYS A 8 14.07 -5.23 -0.77
N PHE A 9 13.65 -6.10 0.16
CA PHE A 9 12.80 -5.75 1.29
C PHE A 9 13.56 -5.85 2.62
N LYS A 10 13.65 -4.71 3.32
CA LYS A 10 14.25 -4.64 4.67
C LYS A 10 13.39 -5.35 5.72
N VAL A 11 12.07 -5.23 5.60
CA VAL A 11 11.07 -5.78 6.51
C VAL A 11 10.03 -6.54 5.69
N LEU A 12 9.54 -7.65 6.25
CA LEU A 12 8.38 -8.38 5.75
C LEU A 12 7.36 -8.49 6.87
N ARG A 13 6.14 -8.01 6.64
CA ARG A 13 5.03 -8.04 7.59
C ARG A 13 3.82 -8.72 6.96
N SER A 14 3.21 -9.66 7.66
CA SER A 14 1.98 -10.32 7.23
C SER A 14 0.81 -9.86 8.08
N ALA A 15 -0.33 -9.58 7.44
CA ALA A 15 -1.58 -9.31 8.15
C ALA A 15 -2.15 -10.56 8.86
N GLU A 16 -1.62 -11.76 8.59
CA GLU A 16 -2.01 -13.00 9.26
C GLU A 16 -1.79 -12.95 10.78
N PHE A 17 -0.78 -12.20 11.23
CA PHE A 17 -0.45 -12.04 12.64
C PHE A 17 -1.07 -10.79 13.26
N GLU A 18 -1.85 -10.04 12.49
CA GLU A 18 -2.56 -8.87 13.00
C GLU A 18 -3.91 -9.29 13.61
N PRO A 19 -4.35 -8.63 14.70
CA PRO A 19 -5.66 -8.92 15.29
C PRO A 19 -6.84 -8.75 14.31
N TYR A 20 -6.65 -7.88 13.30
CA TYR A 20 -7.64 -7.57 12.28
C TYR A 20 -6.95 -7.41 10.91
N GLY A 21 -7.58 -7.95 9.87
CA GLY A 21 -7.19 -7.69 8.48
C GLY A 21 -7.60 -6.28 8.01
N LYS A 22 -7.18 -5.93 6.79
CA LYS A 22 -7.63 -4.71 6.12
C LYS A 22 -9.17 -4.69 6.04
N PRO A 23 -9.85 -3.56 6.31
CA PRO A 23 -9.35 -2.18 6.31
C PRO A 23 -8.73 -1.69 7.63
N TYR A 24 -8.48 -2.55 8.61
CA TYR A 24 -7.73 -2.15 9.80
C TYR A 24 -6.26 -1.82 9.45
N PRO A 25 -5.66 -0.75 10.02
CA PRO A 25 -4.34 -0.26 9.61
C PRO A 25 -3.15 -1.03 10.19
N GLY A 26 -3.39 -2.00 11.10
CA GLY A 26 -2.34 -2.64 11.92
C GLY A 26 -1.12 -3.10 11.13
N VAL A 27 -1.32 -3.76 9.99
CA VAL A 27 -0.22 -4.25 9.14
C VAL A 27 0.71 -3.13 8.66
N TYR A 28 0.19 -1.94 8.37
CA TYR A 28 0.99 -0.80 7.94
C TYR A 28 1.70 -0.10 9.08
N ILE A 29 0.99 0.09 10.21
CA ILE A 29 1.56 0.71 11.41
C ILE A 29 2.75 -0.11 11.87
N HIS A 30 2.57 -1.42 12.05
CA HIS A 30 3.65 -2.27 12.51
C HIS A 30 4.76 -2.45 11.47
N ALA A 31 4.46 -2.45 10.16
CA ALA A 31 5.51 -2.44 9.13
C ALA A 31 6.37 -1.17 9.20
N CYS A 32 5.76 -0.01 9.48
CA CYS A 32 6.48 1.25 9.69
C CYS A 32 7.31 1.22 10.99
N ASP A 33 6.77 0.66 12.07
CA ASP A 33 7.48 0.47 13.33
C ASP A 33 8.72 -0.44 13.15
N ASP A 34 8.55 -1.57 12.47
CA ASP A 34 9.64 -2.50 12.13
C ASP A 34 10.72 -1.83 11.26
N LEU A 35 10.33 -0.87 10.41
CA LEU A 35 11.24 -0.06 9.58
C LEU A 35 11.85 1.15 10.32
N GLY A 36 11.35 1.50 11.51
CA GLY A 36 11.75 2.70 12.25
C GLY A 36 11.36 4.01 11.57
N VAL A 37 10.25 4.04 10.83
CA VAL A 37 9.76 5.24 10.12
C VAL A 37 8.36 5.63 10.58
N SER A 38 8.02 6.92 10.53
CA SER A 38 6.64 7.36 10.76
C SER A 38 5.75 7.00 9.56
N PRO A 39 4.51 6.51 9.77
CA PRO A 39 3.56 6.29 8.68
C PRO A 39 3.30 7.55 7.83
N LEU A 40 3.38 8.75 8.43
CA LEU A 40 3.25 10.03 7.72
C LEU A 40 4.35 10.26 6.67
N ASN A 41 5.50 9.59 6.84
CA ASN A 41 6.65 9.65 5.93
C ASN A 41 6.76 8.40 5.06
N ALA A 42 5.70 7.60 4.96
CA ALA A 42 5.66 6.36 4.20
C ALA A 42 4.55 6.39 3.15
N MET A 43 4.77 5.63 2.07
CA MET A 43 3.83 5.49 0.95
C MET A 43 3.46 4.02 0.79
N ALA A 44 2.16 3.75 0.72
CA ALA A 44 1.60 2.44 0.40
C ALA A 44 1.20 2.38 -1.08
N PHE A 45 1.47 1.24 -1.72
CA PHE A 45 0.94 0.89 -3.03
C PHE A 45 -0.11 -0.20 -2.86
N GLU A 46 -1.34 0.02 -3.32
CA GLU A 46 -2.46 -0.91 -3.14
C GLU A 46 -3.30 -1.10 -4.40
N ASP A 47 -3.73 -2.33 -4.61
CA ASP A 47 -4.65 -2.74 -5.69
C ASP A 47 -6.10 -2.85 -5.21
N SER A 48 -6.32 -3.06 -3.91
CA SER A 48 -7.65 -3.23 -3.34
C SER A 48 -8.15 -1.99 -2.59
N PHE A 49 -9.46 -1.75 -2.62
CA PHE A 49 -10.06 -0.62 -1.88
C PHE A 49 -9.90 -0.76 -0.36
N ASN A 50 -10.00 -1.97 0.19
CA ASN A 50 -9.73 -2.23 1.61
C ASN A 50 -8.27 -1.94 1.97
N GLY A 51 -7.36 -2.25 1.04
CA GLY A 51 -5.99 -1.78 0.99
C GLY A 51 -5.84 -0.30 1.24
N VAL A 52 -6.43 0.48 0.33
CA VAL A 52 -6.40 1.93 0.37
C VAL A 52 -6.97 2.46 1.69
N LEU A 53 -8.10 1.92 2.17
CA LEU A 53 -8.68 2.31 3.45
C LEU A 53 -7.73 2.05 4.62
N ALA A 54 -7.09 0.88 4.68
CA ALA A 54 -6.13 0.55 5.73
C ALA A 54 -4.92 1.50 5.72
N ALA A 55 -4.34 1.78 4.55
CA ALA A 55 -3.20 2.69 4.44
C ALA A 55 -3.57 4.14 4.79
N ARG A 56 -4.75 4.60 4.37
CA ARG A 56 -5.30 5.92 4.75
C ARG A 56 -5.56 6.01 6.25
N ALA A 57 -6.09 4.96 6.86
CA ALA A 57 -6.32 4.89 8.31
C ALA A 57 -4.99 4.90 9.10
N ALA A 58 -3.91 4.38 8.52
CA ALA A 58 -2.55 4.50 9.05
C ALA A 58 -1.92 5.90 8.83
N GLN A 59 -2.63 6.83 8.19
CA GLN A 59 -2.16 8.18 7.81
C GLN A 59 -1.01 8.18 6.79
N MET A 60 -0.87 7.14 5.97
CA MET A 60 0.14 7.08 4.93
C MET A 60 -0.25 7.83 3.66
N GLN A 61 0.75 8.16 2.85
CA GLN A 61 0.52 8.39 1.43
C GLN A 61 0.10 7.09 0.75
N VAL A 62 -0.76 7.17 -0.27
CA VAL A 62 -1.35 5.97 -0.89
C VAL A 62 -1.45 6.17 -2.38
N ILE A 63 -0.83 5.28 -3.14
CA ILE A 63 -0.96 5.17 -4.59
C ILE A 63 -1.77 3.91 -4.88
N ALA A 64 -2.88 4.08 -5.58
CA ALA A 64 -3.75 2.99 -5.98
C ALA A 64 -3.39 2.49 -7.38
N GLY A 65 -3.26 1.17 -7.53
CA GLY A 65 -3.18 0.45 -8.79
C GLY A 65 -4.28 -0.60 -8.90
N PRO A 66 -5.56 -0.22 -9.07
CA PRO A 66 -6.66 -1.16 -9.00
C PRO A 66 -6.55 -2.26 -10.05
N GLU A 67 -7.04 -3.45 -9.71
CA GLU A 67 -7.28 -4.50 -10.70
C GLU A 67 -8.10 -3.97 -11.88
N GLU A 68 -7.92 -4.53 -13.07
CA GLU A 68 -8.57 -4.06 -14.31
C GLU A 68 -10.09 -3.91 -14.16
N ALA A 69 -10.73 -4.89 -13.51
CA ALA A 69 -12.17 -4.89 -13.25
C ALA A 69 -12.64 -3.77 -12.29
N GLN A 70 -11.73 -3.14 -11.56
CA GLN A 70 -12.00 -2.10 -10.57
C GLN A 70 -11.50 -0.71 -10.97
N GLN A 71 -10.89 -0.56 -12.17
CA GLN A 71 -10.30 0.72 -12.59
C GLN A 71 -11.31 1.88 -12.63
N ASP A 72 -12.58 1.61 -12.93
CA ASP A 72 -13.64 2.62 -13.02
C ASP A 72 -14.30 2.95 -11.68
N ARG A 73 -13.91 2.28 -10.59
CA ARG A 73 -14.44 2.59 -9.26
C ARG A 73 -14.05 4.01 -8.84
N ALA A 74 -15.06 4.81 -8.57
CA ALA A 74 -14.89 6.22 -8.17
C ALA A 74 -14.36 6.38 -6.74
N ASP A 75 -14.59 5.40 -5.86
CA ASP A 75 -14.22 5.49 -4.45
C ASP A 75 -12.70 5.45 -4.20
N PHE A 76 -11.90 4.96 -5.15
CA PHE A 76 -10.44 5.10 -5.12
C PHE A 76 -9.95 6.56 -5.14
N VAL A 77 -10.84 7.55 -5.30
CA VAL A 77 -10.55 8.99 -5.14
C VAL A 77 -9.94 9.36 -3.78
N ILE A 78 -10.06 8.50 -2.77
CA ILE A 78 -9.43 8.72 -1.46
C ILE A 78 -7.92 8.47 -1.47
N ALA A 79 -7.37 7.80 -2.48
CA ALA A 79 -5.94 7.65 -2.67
C ALA A 79 -5.32 8.99 -3.15
N HIS A 80 -4.01 9.15 -2.94
CA HIS A 80 -3.28 10.34 -3.40
C HIS A 80 -3.01 10.30 -4.92
N GLY A 81 -3.02 9.11 -5.52
CA GLY A 81 -2.95 8.93 -6.96
C GLY A 81 -3.52 7.58 -7.37
N LYS A 82 -4.08 7.50 -8.57
CA LYS A 82 -4.57 6.25 -9.18
C LYS A 82 -3.90 6.07 -10.54
N TYR A 83 -3.16 4.99 -10.70
CA TYR A 83 -2.43 4.65 -11.92
C TYR A 83 -2.77 3.22 -12.33
N LYS A 84 -2.64 2.88 -13.60
CA LYS A 84 -2.91 1.52 -14.10
C LYS A 84 -1.78 0.55 -13.80
N SER A 85 -0.58 1.06 -13.48
CA SER A 85 0.58 0.24 -13.15
C SER A 85 1.64 1.01 -12.36
N LEU A 86 2.56 0.28 -11.73
CA LEU A 86 3.76 0.86 -11.11
C LEU A 86 4.64 1.59 -12.14
N ASN A 87 4.73 1.10 -13.39
CA ASN A 87 5.50 1.75 -14.44
C ASN A 87 4.92 3.13 -14.82
N GLU A 88 3.59 3.24 -14.87
CA GLU A 88 2.92 4.52 -15.12
C GLU A 88 3.18 5.51 -13.98
N PHE A 89 3.12 5.06 -12.72
CA PHE A 89 3.49 5.88 -11.58
C PHE A 89 4.97 6.33 -11.65
N LEU A 90 5.90 5.41 -11.93
CA LEU A 90 7.33 5.73 -12.03
C LEU A 90 7.62 6.75 -13.13
N ALA A 91 6.88 6.72 -14.25
CA ALA A 91 7.01 7.70 -15.32
C ALA A 91 6.60 9.13 -14.91
N THR A 92 6.00 9.32 -13.73
CA THR A 92 5.67 10.65 -13.18
C THR A 92 6.73 11.20 -12.21
N LEU A 93 7.72 10.39 -11.85
CA LEU A 93 8.82 10.79 -10.98
C LEU A 93 9.98 11.21 -11.88
N ASP A 94 10.07 12.50 -12.18
CA ASP A 94 11.23 13.11 -12.86
C ASP A 94 12.49 13.08 -11.97
#